data_AF-A0A9P0FIM2-F1
#
_entry.id   AF-A0A9P0FIM2-F1
#
_cell.length_a   1.000
_cell.length_b   1.000
_cell.length_c   1.000
_cell.angle_alpha   90.00
_cell.angle_beta   90.00
_cell.angle_gamma   90.00
#
_symmetry.space_group_name_H-M   'P 1'
#
loop_
_entity.id
_entity.type
_entity.pdbx_description
1 polymer ?
#
loop_
_entity_poly.entity_id
_entity_poly.type
_entity_poly.pdbx_seq_one_letter_code
_entity_poly.pdbx_strand_id
1 'polypeptide(L)'
;MAKNSLSSLLDEVIHKQRHGRNHLYLGQKDQFDKIPREYVKGFIRDTENRFDTHYLTYEPVLGKFHYGNSEMDFKGNDIFIKDKNKKVEDRIYKGTYGLYEFLFKNKPNESLMTPEDLNNYRNIILSTNAQKRNFDANAQKAGNRVPQTKQRQQRLGKELQMQYTNKLKEYVYWDDCNKLVERLRLIISSQYAGNNSHANEIKSIIEELKEE
;
A
#
# COMPACT_ATOMS: atom_id res chain seq x y z
N MET A 1 25.54 -17.61 13.88
CA MET A 1 26.19 -16.68 12.94
C MET A 1 25.74 -17.03 11.52
N ALA A 2 24.68 -16.40 10.96
CA ALA A 2 24.25 -16.61 9.56
C ALA A 2 23.20 -15.59 9.05
N LYS A 3 23.11 -14.37 9.61
CA LYS A 3 22.11 -13.36 9.18
C LYS A 3 22.68 -12.18 8.38
N ASN A 4 24.01 -12.06 8.25
CA ASN A 4 24.66 -10.90 7.62
C ASN A 4 24.95 -11.05 6.11
N SER A 5 24.75 -12.24 5.52
CA SER A 5 25.10 -12.48 4.10
C SER A 5 23.99 -12.06 3.13
N LEU A 6 22.73 -12.34 3.47
CA LEU A 6 21.57 -12.06 2.61
C LEU A 6 21.27 -10.56 2.44
N SER A 7 21.42 -9.77 3.52
CA SER A 7 21.29 -8.31 3.45
C SER A 7 22.39 -7.69 2.59
N SER A 8 23.65 -8.14 2.75
CA SER A 8 24.76 -7.63 1.94
C SER A 8 24.58 -7.94 0.44
N LEU A 9 24.07 -9.14 0.13
CA LEU A 9 23.78 -9.55 -1.25
C LEU A 9 22.62 -8.75 -1.84
N LEU A 10 21.58 -8.45 -1.06
CA LEU A 10 20.50 -7.57 -1.50
C LEU A 10 21.02 -6.16 -1.78
N ASP A 11 21.85 -5.61 -0.90
CA ASP A 11 22.43 -4.27 -1.06
C ASP A 11 23.36 -4.21 -2.28
N GLU A 12 24.13 -5.26 -2.53
CA GLU A 12 25.00 -5.37 -3.71
C GLU A 12 24.20 -5.48 -5.03
N VAL A 13 23.12 -6.26 -5.04
CA VAL A 13 22.21 -6.39 -6.18
C VAL A 13 21.51 -5.07 -6.45
N ILE A 14 21.02 -4.40 -5.41
CA ILE A 14 20.41 -3.08 -5.49
C ILE A 14 21.44 -2.05 -6.01
N HIS A 15 22.69 -2.11 -5.56
CA HIS A 15 23.76 -1.22 -6.00
C HIS A 15 24.14 -1.43 -7.47
N LYS A 16 24.27 -2.68 -7.94
CA LYS A 16 24.55 -3.02 -9.35
C LYS A 16 23.39 -2.63 -10.27
N GLN A 17 22.14 -2.87 -9.85
CA GLN A 17 20.93 -2.42 -10.56
C GLN A 17 20.81 -0.89 -10.64
N ARG A 18 21.34 -0.16 -9.64
CA ARG A 18 21.37 1.32 -9.63
C ARG A 18 22.46 1.89 -10.55
N HIS A 19 23.65 1.30 -10.58
CA HIS A 19 24.73 1.73 -11.48
C HIS A 19 24.41 1.47 -12.96
N GLY A 20 23.75 0.34 -13.27
CA GLY A 20 23.29 0.05 -14.64
C GLY A 20 22.25 1.05 -15.18
N ARG A 21 21.34 1.54 -14.31
CA ARG A 21 20.35 2.59 -14.65
C ARG A 21 20.99 3.92 -15.01
N ASN A 22 22.03 4.32 -14.27
CA ASN A 22 22.71 5.60 -14.49
C ASN A 22 23.51 5.63 -15.81
N HIS A 23 24.21 4.54 -16.15
CA HIS A 23 25.06 4.50 -17.33
C HIS A 23 24.26 4.56 -18.65
N LEU A 24 23.10 3.88 -18.69
CA LEU A 24 22.26 3.84 -19.89
C LEU A 24 21.45 5.13 -20.11
N TYR A 25 21.04 5.80 -19.03
CA TYR A 25 20.35 7.09 -19.10
C TYR A 25 21.19 8.20 -19.75
N LEU A 26 22.51 8.22 -19.49
CA LEU A 26 23.42 9.22 -20.05
C LEU A 26 23.47 9.19 -21.59
N GLY A 27 23.21 8.04 -22.22
CA GLY A 27 23.11 7.89 -23.67
C GLY A 27 21.75 8.27 -24.27
N GLN A 28 20.69 8.36 -23.46
CA GLN A 28 19.32 8.65 -23.91
C GLN A 28 18.78 10.02 -23.45
N LYS A 29 19.54 10.78 -22.66
CA LYS A 29 19.09 12.06 -22.05
C LYS A 29 18.58 13.10 -23.07
N ASP A 30 19.10 13.07 -24.30
CA ASP A 30 18.78 14.04 -25.35
C ASP A 30 17.54 13.63 -26.16
N GLN A 31 16.96 12.45 -25.90
CA GLN A 31 15.75 11.95 -26.56
C GLN A 31 14.46 12.51 -25.96
N PHE A 32 14.51 13.02 -24.72
CA PHE A 32 13.32 13.54 -24.03
C PHE A 32 13.22 15.05 -24.14
N ASP A 33 12.02 15.56 -24.36
CA ASP A 33 11.72 16.99 -24.25
C ASP A 33 11.85 17.51 -22.81
N LYS A 34 11.75 18.82 -22.65
CA LYS A 34 12.08 19.54 -21.40
C LYS A 34 11.44 18.92 -20.16
N ILE A 35 10.12 18.67 -20.18
CA ILE A 35 9.38 18.15 -19.02
C ILE A 35 9.79 16.70 -18.72
N PRO A 36 9.60 15.71 -19.62
CA PRO A 36 9.98 14.34 -19.34
C PRO A 36 11.46 14.18 -18.98
N ARG A 37 12.37 14.96 -19.61
CA ARG A 37 13.80 14.93 -19.27
C ARG A 37 14.05 15.27 -17.82
N GLU A 38 13.37 16.28 -17.27
CA GLU A 38 13.51 16.70 -15.87
C GLU A 38 13.08 15.59 -14.91
N TYR A 39 11.89 15.03 -15.12
CA TYR A 39 11.33 13.99 -14.25
C TYR A 39 12.07 12.66 -14.37
N VAL A 40 12.40 12.23 -15.59
CA VAL A 40 13.16 11.00 -15.82
C VAL A 40 14.58 11.10 -15.23
N LYS A 41 15.25 12.25 -15.40
CA LYS A 41 16.56 12.50 -14.77
C LYS A 41 16.48 12.36 -13.26
N GLY A 42 15.46 12.99 -12.67
CA GLY A 42 15.23 12.94 -11.23
C GLY A 42 14.96 11.52 -10.76
N PHE A 43 14.04 10.81 -11.41
CA PHE A 43 13.66 9.43 -11.10
C PHE A 43 14.85 8.48 -11.11
N ILE A 44 15.68 8.54 -12.16
CA ILE A 44 16.81 7.62 -12.31
C ILE A 44 17.92 7.88 -11.28
N ARG A 45 18.10 9.15 -10.90
CA ARG A 45 19.13 9.57 -9.94
C ARG A 45 18.66 9.58 -8.49
N ASP A 46 17.38 9.32 -8.24
CA ASP A 46 16.81 9.50 -6.90
C ASP A 46 17.35 8.46 -5.91
N THR A 47 17.93 8.96 -4.82
CA THR A 47 18.41 8.16 -3.68
C THR A 47 17.58 8.39 -2.42
N GLU A 48 16.69 9.38 -2.45
CA GLU A 48 15.96 9.89 -1.28
C GLU A 48 14.49 9.44 -1.26
N ASN A 49 14.09 8.55 -2.18
CA ASN A 49 12.71 8.08 -2.31
C ASN A 49 11.70 9.23 -2.45
N ARG A 50 12.08 10.25 -3.23
CA ARG A 50 11.20 11.38 -3.63
C ARG A 50 10.29 10.99 -4.78
N PHE A 51 10.67 9.97 -5.53
CA PHE A 51 9.93 9.49 -6.68
C PHE A 51 9.17 8.19 -6.40
N ASP A 52 7.99 8.04 -7.02
CA ASP A 52 7.16 6.85 -6.93
C ASP A 52 7.77 5.72 -7.76
N THR A 53 8.14 4.64 -7.08
CA THR A 53 8.66 3.40 -7.69
C THR A 53 7.68 2.24 -7.59
N HIS A 54 6.51 2.48 -6.98
CA HIS A 54 5.49 1.48 -6.79
C HIS A 54 4.66 1.30 -8.05
N TYR A 55 4.13 2.39 -8.62
CA TYR A 55 3.34 2.32 -9.85
C TYR A 55 4.18 2.53 -11.11
N LEU A 56 5.21 3.38 -11.03
CA LEU A 56 6.13 3.64 -12.12
C LEU A 56 7.38 2.77 -12.00
N THR A 57 7.70 2.05 -13.06
CA THR A 57 8.92 1.24 -13.16
C THR A 57 9.65 1.56 -14.47
N TYR A 58 10.97 1.35 -14.47
CA TYR A 58 11.82 1.54 -15.63
C TYR A 58 12.62 0.25 -15.87
N GLU A 59 12.47 -0.32 -17.06
CA GLU A 59 13.23 -1.47 -17.52
C GLU A 59 14.44 -0.97 -18.30
N PRO A 60 15.66 -0.96 -17.71
CA PRO A 60 16.80 -0.29 -18.32
C PRO A 60 17.19 -0.97 -19.62
N VAL A 61 17.23 -2.29 -19.66
CA VAL A 61 17.67 -3.06 -20.84
C VAL A 61 16.88 -2.71 -22.09
N LEU A 62 15.56 -2.49 -21.96
CA LEU A 62 14.68 -2.13 -23.07
C LEU A 62 14.54 -0.61 -23.23
N GLY A 63 14.99 0.18 -22.25
CA GLY A 63 14.74 1.62 -22.20
C GLY A 63 13.27 1.97 -22.02
N LYS A 64 12.45 1.08 -21.44
CA LYS A 64 11.00 1.23 -21.38
C LYS A 64 10.51 1.63 -20.00
N PHE A 65 9.55 2.53 -19.96
CA PHE A 65 8.81 2.83 -18.75
C PHE A 65 7.52 2.01 -18.72
N HIS A 66 7.12 1.64 -17.51
CA HIS A 66 5.82 1.03 -17.27
C HIS A 66 5.12 1.76 -16.14
N TYR A 67 3.83 1.99 -16.34
CA TYR A 67 2.95 2.47 -15.31
C TYR A 67 1.89 1.41 -15.05
N GLY A 68 1.82 0.88 -13.82
CA GLY A 68 1.03 -0.31 -13.53
C GLY A 68 1.43 -1.48 -14.44
N ASN A 69 0.47 -2.02 -15.19
CA ASN A 69 0.73 -3.11 -16.14
C ASN A 69 0.92 -2.67 -17.60
N SER A 70 0.90 -1.36 -17.89
CA SER A 70 1.02 -0.82 -19.25
C SER A 70 2.40 -0.22 -19.51
N GLU A 71 2.85 -0.27 -20.75
CA GLU A 71 4.02 0.47 -21.23
C GLU A 71 3.66 1.96 -21.35
N MET A 72 4.56 2.81 -20.87
CA MET A 72 4.48 4.26 -20.93
C MET A 72 5.64 4.78 -21.79
N ASP A 73 5.35 5.73 -22.66
CA ASP A 73 6.33 6.40 -23.51
C ASP A 73 6.05 7.91 -23.54
N PHE A 74 6.97 8.67 -24.12
CA PHE A 74 6.87 10.12 -24.22
C PHE A 74 6.91 10.57 -25.68
N LYS A 75 5.95 11.41 -26.08
CA LYS A 75 5.93 12.04 -27.40
C LYS A 75 5.91 13.55 -27.23
N GLY A 76 7.05 14.19 -27.45
CA GLY A 76 7.15 15.58 -27.02
C GLY A 76 7.15 15.64 -25.49
N ASN A 77 6.36 16.57 -24.94
CA ASN A 77 6.05 16.57 -23.52
C ASN A 77 4.91 15.59 -23.15
N ASP A 78 4.14 15.10 -24.11
CA ASP A 78 2.93 14.32 -23.84
C ASP A 78 3.24 12.88 -23.44
N ILE A 79 2.33 12.29 -22.66
CA ILE A 79 2.47 10.95 -22.11
C ILE A 79 1.63 9.98 -22.93
N PHE A 80 2.25 8.91 -23.39
CA PHE A 80 1.63 7.85 -24.16
C PHE A 80 1.49 6.59 -23.32
N ILE A 81 0.28 6.05 -23.19
CA ILE A 81 0.02 4.80 -22.46
C ILE A 81 -0.50 3.76 -23.45
N LYS A 82 0.26 2.68 -23.62
CA LYS A 82 -0.12 1.57 -24.50
C LYS A 82 -1.19 0.71 -23.84
N ASP A 83 -2.24 0.37 -24.61
CA ASP A 83 -3.21 -0.64 -24.17
C ASP A 83 -2.61 -2.03 -24.38
N LYS A 84 -2.27 -2.70 -23.27
CA LYS A 84 -1.74 -4.07 -23.30
C LYS A 84 -2.72 -5.06 -23.94
N ASN A 85 -4.02 -4.81 -23.84
CA ASN A 85 -5.05 -5.69 -24.39
C ASN A 85 -5.39 -5.38 -25.85
N LYS A 86 -4.86 -4.29 -26.43
CA LYS A 86 -5.19 -3.77 -27.77
C LYS A 86 -6.69 -3.71 -28.04
N LYS A 87 -7.51 -3.52 -26.99
CA LYS A 87 -8.97 -3.45 -27.11
C LYS A 87 -9.42 -2.03 -27.40
N VAL A 88 -8.60 -1.05 -27.02
CA VAL A 88 -8.79 0.38 -27.28
C VAL A 88 -7.52 0.94 -27.89
N GLU A 89 -7.65 2.06 -28.60
CA GLU A 89 -6.51 2.84 -29.07
C GLU A 89 -5.61 3.27 -27.90
N ASP A 90 -4.33 3.40 -28.20
CA ASP A 90 -3.36 3.94 -27.26
C ASP A 90 -3.73 5.35 -26.84
N ARG A 91 -3.53 5.67 -25.57
CA ARG A 91 -4.01 6.91 -24.99
C ARG A 91 -2.89 7.94 -24.91
N ILE A 92 -3.20 9.15 -25.33
CA ILE A 92 -2.29 10.30 -25.26
C ILE A 92 -2.85 11.28 -24.24
N TYR A 93 -2.00 11.68 -23.31
CA TYR A 93 -2.31 12.68 -22.28
C TYR A 93 -1.38 13.86 -22.43
N LYS A 94 -1.94 15.07 -22.40
CA LYS A 94 -1.16 16.30 -22.50
C LYS A 94 -0.14 16.39 -21.37
N GLY A 95 1.10 16.67 -21.72
CA GLY A 95 2.22 16.78 -20.80
C GLY A 95 2.22 18.09 -20.04
N THR A 96 1.72 18.06 -18.80
CA THR A 96 1.75 19.20 -17.87
C THR A 96 2.63 18.87 -16.67
N TYR A 97 3.25 19.88 -16.05
CA TYR A 97 4.00 19.66 -14.80
C TYR A 97 3.13 18.98 -13.73
N GLY A 98 1.86 19.36 -13.60
CA GLY A 98 0.92 18.73 -12.66
C GLY A 98 0.72 17.23 -12.89
N LEU A 99 0.56 16.79 -14.15
CA LEU A 99 0.41 15.37 -14.46
C LEU A 99 1.71 14.59 -14.21
N TYR A 100 2.87 15.17 -14.57
CA TYR A 100 4.16 14.55 -14.28
C TYR A 100 4.42 14.45 -12.77
N GLU A 101 4.07 15.47 -11.98
CA GLU A 101 4.12 15.41 -10.52
C GLU A 101 3.34 14.21 -9.99
N PHE A 102 2.09 14.01 -10.45
CA PHE A 102 1.27 12.88 -10.01
C PHE A 102 1.86 11.52 -10.37
N LEU A 103 2.46 11.38 -11.55
CA LEU A 103 2.96 10.08 -12.03
C LEU A 103 4.34 9.73 -11.46
N PHE A 104 5.18 10.73 -11.19
CA PHE A 104 6.58 10.51 -10.84
C PHE A 104 6.89 10.73 -9.36
N LYS A 105 6.15 11.57 -8.63
CA LYS A 105 6.52 11.95 -7.25
C LYS A 105 5.74 11.16 -6.22
N ASN A 106 6.43 10.73 -5.16
CA ASN A 106 5.77 10.16 -3.98
C ASN A 106 4.92 11.19 -3.25
N LYS A 107 5.35 12.46 -3.26
CA LYS A 107 4.65 13.61 -2.69
C LYS A 107 4.53 14.67 -3.77
N PRO A 108 3.46 14.60 -4.57
CA PRO A 108 3.26 15.54 -5.66
C PRO A 108 3.06 16.97 -5.13
N ASN A 109 3.59 17.99 -5.82
CA ASN A 109 3.36 19.39 -5.47
C ASN A 109 1.98 19.89 -5.94
N GLU A 110 1.05 20.02 -5.00
CA GLU A 110 -0.35 20.40 -5.26
C GLU A 110 -0.51 21.74 -5.97
N SER A 111 0.43 22.68 -5.84
CA SER A 111 0.33 24.00 -6.49
C SER A 111 0.50 23.96 -8.01
N LEU A 112 1.05 22.87 -8.56
CA LEU A 112 1.28 22.69 -9.99
C LEU A 112 0.14 21.93 -10.68
N MET A 113 -0.89 21.52 -9.93
CA MET A 113 -1.92 20.58 -10.41
C MET A 113 -3.22 21.27 -10.73
N THR A 114 -3.78 20.89 -11.88
CA THR A 114 -5.13 21.26 -12.28
C THR A 114 -6.10 20.11 -12.04
N PRO A 115 -7.42 20.38 -11.96
CA PRO A 115 -8.44 19.33 -11.94
C PRO A 115 -8.37 18.39 -13.15
N GLU A 116 -7.92 18.91 -14.30
CA GLU A 116 -7.70 18.11 -15.51
C GLU A 116 -6.57 17.10 -15.33
N ASP A 117 -5.45 17.51 -14.71
CA ASP A 117 -4.33 16.61 -14.41
C ASP A 117 -4.76 15.49 -13.48
N LEU A 118 -5.58 15.80 -12.47
CA LEU A 118 -6.12 14.80 -11.54
C LEU A 118 -7.03 13.80 -12.26
N ASN A 119 -7.85 14.27 -13.21
CA ASN A 119 -8.71 13.40 -14.01
C ASN A 119 -7.88 12.50 -14.93
N ASN A 120 -6.87 13.06 -15.61
CA ASN A 120 -5.94 12.32 -16.45
C ASN A 120 -5.18 11.26 -15.65
N TYR A 121 -4.63 11.65 -14.50
CA TYR A 121 -3.97 10.73 -13.57
C TYR A 121 -4.90 9.58 -13.15
N ARG A 122 -6.14 9.90 -12.74
CA ARG A 122 -7.14 8.88 -12.38
C ARG A 122 -7.42 7.92 -13.54
N ASN A 123 -7.53 8.44 -14.76
CA ASN A 123 -7.75 7.63 -15.95
C ASN A 123 -6.58 6.68 -16.22
N ILE A 124 -5.33 7.15 -16.08
CA ILE A 124 -4.13 6.34 -16.21
C ILE A 124 -4.09 5.24 -15.15
N ILE A 125 -4.31 5.58 -13.89
CA ILE A 125 -4.37 4.61 -12.78
C ILE A 125 -5.35 3.48 -13.13
N LEU A 126 -6.59 3.84 -13.49
CA LEU A 126 -7.64 2.89 -13.80
C LEU A 126 -7.34 2.02 -15.02
N SER A 127 -6.86 2.60 -16.12
CA SER A 127 -6.59 1.87 -17.37
C SER A 127 -5.40 0.90 -17.23
N THR A 128 -4.40 1.29 -16.44
CA THR A 128 -3.17 0.49 -16.22
C THR A 128 -3.27 -0.48 -15.04
N ASN A 129 -4.45 -0.58 -14.42
CA ASN A 129 -4.69 -1.40 -13.24
C ASN A 129 -3.72 -1.12 -12.07
N ALA A 130 -3.12 0.07 -12.01
CA ALA A 130 -2.15 0.43 -10.98
C ALA A 130 -2.73 0.26 -9.55
N GLN A 131 -4.03 0.51 -9.38
CA GLN A 131 -4.74 0.31 -8.11
C GLN A 131 -5.00 -1.16 -7.72
N LYS A 132 -4.72 -2.14 -8.59
CA LYS A 132 -4.98 -3.57 -8.33
C LYS A 132 -3.73 -4.28 -7.86
N ARG A 133 -3.90 -5.33 -7.07
CA ARG A 133 -2.75 -6.13 -6.60
C ARG A 133 -2.01 -6.70 -7.81
N ASN A 134 -0.69 -6.55 -7.81
CA ASN A 134 0.20 -6.99 -8.89
C ASN A 134 -0.19 -6.45 -10.28
N PHE A 135 -0.94 -5.34 -10.33
CA PHE A 135 -1.49 -4.74 -11.55
C PHE A 135 -2.34 -5.71 -12.40
N ASP A 136 -2.87 -6.75 -11.77
CA ASP A 136 -3.71 -7.74 -12.44
C ASP A 136 -5.15 -7.23 -12.53
N ALA A 137 -5.71 -7.25 -13.75
CA ALA A 137 -7.07 -6.85 -14.03
C ALA A 137 -8.11 -7.69 -13.26
N ASN A 138 -7.79 -8.92 -12.89
CA ASN A 138 -8.70 -9.80 -12.14
C ASN A 138 -8.49 -9.75 -10.63
N ALA A 139 -7.41 -9.11 -10.17
CA ALA A 139 -7.12 -9.03 -8.76
C ALA A 139 -7.97 -7.97 -8.04
N GLN A 140 -8.14 -8.19 -6.73
CA GLN A 140 -8.74 -7.20 -5.85
C GLN A 140 -7.92 -5.90 -5.87
N LYS A 141 -8.59 -4.78 -5.55
CA LYS A 141 -7.91 -3.51 -5.34
C LYS A 141 -6.84 -3.68 -4.24
N ALA A 142 -5.65 -3.18 -4.48
CA ALA A 142 -4.67 -2.98 -3.43
C ALA A 142 -5.29 -2.03 -2.38
N GLY A 143 -4.98 -2.24 -1.10
CA GLY A 143 -5.55 -1.44 0.00
C GLY A 143 -5.38 0.07 -0.22
N ASN A 144 -6.20 0.89 0.47
CA ASN A 144 -6.33 2.35 0.27
C ASN A 144 -4.98 3.09 0.09
N ARG A 145 -4.55 3.32 -1.15
CA ARG A 145 -3.35 4.11 -1.48
C ARG A 145 -3.52 5.10 -2.64
N VAL A 146 -4.65 5.06 -3.35
CA VAL A 146 -5.04 6.15 -4.26
C VAL A 146 -5.77 7.20 -3.42
N PRO A 147 -5.46 8.50 -3.53
CA PRO A 147 -6.29 9.56 -2.96
C PRO A 147 -7.67 9.47 -3.58
N GLN A 148 -8.58 8.79 -2.90
CA GLN A 148 -9.98 8.83 -3.28
C GLN A 148 -10.42 10.26 -2.99
N THR A 149 -10.88 10.99 -4.02
CA THR A 149 -11.89 12.03 -3.85
C THR A 149 -13.11 11.35 -3.24
N LYS A 150 -13.03 11.10 -1.94
CA LYS A 150 -14.18 10.75 -1.15
C LYS A 150 -14.97 12.04 -1.12
N GLN A 151 -15.96 12.18 -2.00
CA GLN A 151 -17.24 12.63 -1.48
C GLN A 151 -17.55 11.61 -0.40
N ARG A 152 -17.10 11.95 0.81
CA ARG A 152 -17.35 11.20 2.01
C ARG A 152 -18.83 11.44 2.21
N GLN A 153 -19.68 10.68 1.51
CA GLN A 153 -20.91 10.25 2.15
C GLN A 153 -20.41 9.76 3.49
N GLN A 154 -20.72 10.53 4.53
CA GLN A 154 -20.53 10.10 5.89
C GLN A 154 -21.43 8.88 6.03
N ARG A 155 -20.97 7.74 5.52
CA ARG A 155 -21.11 6.51 6.27
C ARG A 155 -20.32 6.85 7.51
N LEU A 156 -21.05 7.42 8.48
CA LEU A 156 -20.78 7.28 9.89
C LEU A 156 -20.47 5.80 10.00
N GLY A 157 -19.17 5.46 9.93
CA GLY A 157 -18.74 4.22 10.51
C GLY A 157 -19.31 4.36 11.90
N LYS A 158 -20.31 3.52 12.22
CA LYS A 158 -20.78 3.41 13.59
C LYS A 158 -19.47 3.28 14.35
N GLU A 159 -19.11 4.34 15.07
CA GLU A 159 -18.20 4.19 16.19
C GLU A 159 -18.70 2.92 16.84
N LEU A 160 -17.82 1.95 17.03
CA LEU A 160 -18.13 0.86 17.94
C LEU A 160 -18.31 1.58 19.28
N GLN A 161 -19.50 2.12 19.50
CA GLN A 161 -19.93 2.69 20.74
C GLN A 161 -19.90 1.48 21.64
N MET A 162 -18.87 1.43 22.46
CA MET A 162 -18.77 0.48 23.53
C MET A 162 -20.08 0.62 24.29
N GLN A 163 -20.99 -0.33 24.09
CA GLN A 163 -22.25 -0.33 24.81
C GLN A 163 -21.88 -0.68 26.24
N TYR A 164 -21.82 0.34 27.10
CA TYR A 164 -21.81 0.11 28.53
C TYR A 164 -23.08 -0.67 28.84
N THR A 165 -22.90 -1.92 29.20
CA THR A 165 -24.02 -2.73 29.63
C THR A 165 -24.38 -2.20 31.03
N ASN A 166 -25.54 -1.56 31.18
CA ASN A 166 -26.10 -1.14 32.48
C ASN A 166 -26.49 -2.33 33.38
N LYS A 167 -26.03 -3.55 33.07
CA LYS A 167 -26.18 -4.69 33.96
C LYS A 167 -25.31 -4.42 35.17
N LEU A 168 -25.93 -4.43 36.34
CA LEU A 168 -25.22 -4.49 37.61
C LEU A 168 -24.21 -5.64 37.50
N LYS A 169 -22.96 -5.38 37.90
CA LYS A 169 -21.97 -6.46 38.03
C LYS A 169 -22.53 -7.44 39.06
N GLU A 170 -22.95 -8.61 38.60
CA GLU A 170 -23.25 -9.73 39.48
C GLU A 170 -21.91 -10.20 40.03
N TYR A 171 -21.57 -9.73 41.23
CA TYR A 171 -20.48 -10.31 42.00
C TYR A 171 -20.98 -11.66 42.53
N VAL A 172 -20.43 -12.73 41.98
CA VAL A 172 -20.60 -14.07 42.55
C VAL A 172 -19.56 -14.20 43.64
N TYR A 173 -20.00 -14.19 44.90
CA TYR A 173 -19.12 -14.42 46.04
C TYR A 173 -18.91 -15.92 46.19
N TRP A 174 -17.67 -16.36 46.03
CA TRP A 174 -17.29 -17.75 46.25
C TRP A 174 -16.81 -17.89 47.69
N ASP A 175 -17.50 -18.72 48.47
CA ASP A 175 -17.27 -18.92 49.90
C ASP A 175 -16.39 -20.15 50.21
N ASP A 176 -15.98 -20.91 49.18
CA ASP A 176 -15.25 -22.17 49.32
C ASP A 176 -14.29 -22.39 48.13
N CYS A 177 -13.02 -22.61 48.46
CA CYS A 177 -11.97 -22.98 47.52
C CYS A 177 -12.35 -24.16 46.61
N ASN A 178 -13.09 -25.14 47.11
CA ASN A 178 -13.47 -26.32 46.31
C ASN A 178 -14.42 -25.96 45.15
N LYS A 179 -15.32 -24.99 45.36
CA LYS A 179 -16.24 -24.51 44.32
C LYS A 179 -15.49 -23.76 43.23
N LEU A 180 -14.45 -23.00 43.59
CA LEU A 180 -13.57 -22.31 42.63
C LEU A 180 -12.81 -23.30 41.75
N VAL A 181 -12.26 -24.36 42.34
CA VAL A 181 -11.54 -25.42 41.60
C VAL A 181 -12.50 -26.18 40.66
N GLU A 182 -13.71 -26.49 41.10
CA GLU A 182 -14.74 -27.14 40.26
C GLU A 182 -15.15 -26.24 39.09
N ARG A 183 -15.36 -24.94 39.34
CA ARG A 183 -15.66 -23.96 38.29
C ARG A 183 -14.53 -23.82 37.28
N LEU A 184 -13.28 -23.76 37.75
CA LEU A 184 -12.10 -23.69 36.89
C LEU A 184 -12.00 -24.94 35.99
N ARG A 185 -12.24 -26.13 36.55
CA ARG A 185 -12.27 -27.40 35.80
C ARG A 185 -13.33 -27.39 34.69
N LEU A 186 -14.52 -26.86 34.96
CA LEU A 186 -15.59 -26.74 33.97
C LEU A 186 -15.20 -25.78 32.83
N ILE A 187 -14.61 -24.64 33.15
CA ILE A 187 -14.18 -23.64 32.16
C ILE A 187 -13.05 -24.19 31.27
N ILE A 188 -12.06 -24.87 31.86
CA ILE A 188 -10.98 -25.54 31.10
C ILE A 188 -11.56 -26.58 30.14
N SER A 189 -12.56 -27.35 30.57
CA SER A 189 -13.25 -28.34 29.71
C SER A 189 -13.98 -27.65 28.54
N SER A 190 -14.60 -26.50 28.77
CA SER A 190 -15.22 -25.66 27.73
C SER A 190 -14.18 -25.12 26.72
N GLN A 191 -13.00 -24.71 27.20
CA GLN A 191 -11.89 -24.29 26.33
C GLN A 191 -11.36 -25.42 25.45
N TYR A 192 -11.24 -26.64 26.00
CA TYR A 192 -10.88 -27.82 25.21
C TYR A 192 -11.92 -28.15 24.14
N ALA A 193 -13.19 -27.82 24.36
CA ALA A 193 -14.26 -27.91 23.35
C ALA A 193 -14.27 -26.75 22.34
N GLY A 194 -13.35 -25.79 22.45
CA GLY A 194 -13.18 -24.67 21.50
C GLY A 194 -13.77 -23.32 21.95
N ASN A 195 -14.35 -23.23 23.16
CA ASN A 195 -14.91 -21.97 23.67
C ASN A 195 -13.88 -21.16 24.45
N ASN A 196 -13.37 -20.08 23.86
CA ASN A 196 -12.32 -19.21 24.39
C ASN A 196 -12.84 -17.90 25.00
N SER A 197 -14.15 -17.79 25.28
CA SER A 197 -14.81 -16.58 25.82
C SER A 197 -14.60 -16.32 27.32
N HIS A 198 -13.82 -17.14 28.03
CA HIS A 198 -13.77 -17.16 29.50
C HIS A 198 -12.46 -16.63 30.12
N ALA A 199 -11.63 -15.91 29.36
CA ALA A 199 -10.31 -15.47 29.84
C ALA A 199 -10.36 -14.60 31.11
N ASN A 200 -11.35 -13.70 31.22
CA ASN A 200 -11.51 -12.83 32.39
C ASN A 200 -11.97 -13.59 33.64
N GLU A 201 -12.82 -14.59 33.47
CA GLU A 201 -13.33 -15.43 34.56
C GLU A 201 -12.23 -16.34 35.12
N ILE A 202 -11.41 -16.95 34.25
CA ILE A 202 -10.23 -17.73 34.66
C ILE A 202 -9.27 -16.87 35.47
N LYS A 203 -9.02 -15.64 35.02
CA LYS A 203 -8.15 -14.71 35.73
C LYS A 203 -8.69 -14.37 37.13
N SER A 204 -9.99 -14.07 37.25
CA SER A 204 -10.65 -13.81 38.53
C SER A 204 -10.53 -14.99 39.49
N ILE A 205 -10.80 -16.22 39.02
CA ILE A 205 -10.74 -17.43 39.85
C ILE A 205 -9.30 -17.72 40.32
N ILE A 206 -8.30 -17.51 39.45
CA ILE A 206 -6.88 -17.69 39.82
C ILE A 206 -6.43 -16.63 40.83
N GLU A 207 -6.93 -15.40 40.73
CA GLU A 207 -6.65 -14.34 41.69
C GLU A 207 -7.26 -14.68 43.06
N GLU A 208 -8.52 -15.11 43.11
CA GLU A 208 -9.17 -15.52 44.36
C GLU A 208 -8.49 -16.75 45.00
N LEU A 209 -8.16 -17.80 44.23
CA LEU A 209 -7.43 -18.98 44.73
C LEU A 209 -6.01 -18.68 45.25
N LYS A 210 -5.46 -17.50 44.95
CA LYS A 210 -4.15 -17.05 45.48
C LYS A 210 -4.29 -16.25 46.77
N GLU A 211 -5.46 -15.71 47.04
CA GLU A 211 -5.74 -14.88 48.22
C GLU A 211 -6.20 -15.72 49.42
N GLU A 212 -6.74 -16.92 49.17
CA GLU A 212 -7.00 -17.99 50.16
C GLU A 212 -5.73 -18.78 50.51
#